data_AF-A0A256XLP9-F1
#
_entry.id   AF-A0A256XLP9-F1
#
_cell.length_a   1.000
_cell.length_b   1.000
_cell.length_c   1.000
_cell.angle_alpha   90.00
_cell.angle_beta   90.00
_cell.angle_gamma   90.00
#
_symmetry.space_group_name_H-M   'P 1'
#
loop_
_entity.id
_entity.type
_entity.pdbx_description
1 polymer ?
#
loop_
_entity_poly.entity_id
_entity_poly.type
_entity_poly.pdbx_seq_one_letter_code
_entity_poly.pdbx_strand_id
1 'polypeptide(L)'
;EEKLATACKDISNPGSIGTLAMLLEASNVGGKIDIEKIPRPENINLLKWVKVYPGFGVILTSSKNNSKKCIRILEDYGISASIVGKVIQEKRLYLGNNDKYIPVFDFLKDHISGKP
;
A
#
# COMPACT_ATOMS: atom_id res chain seq x y z
N GLU A 1 15.21 0.65 -19.20
CA GLU A 1 14.23 0.48 -18.10
C GLU A 1 14.58 -0.76 -17.30
N GLU A 2 14.72 -0.68 -15.97
CA GLU A 2 15.21 -1.78 -15.10
C GLU A 2 14.13 -2.73 -14.55
N LYS A 3 12.84 -2.44 -14.78
CA LYS A 3 11.69 -3.28 -14.36
C LYS A 3 11.69 -3.65 -12.86
N LEU A 4 12.00 -2.67 -12.01
CA LEU A 4 12.08 -2.88 -10.56
C LEU A 4 10.71 -3.02 -9.90
N ALA A 5 9.74 -2.22 -10.34
CA ALA A 5 8.36 -2.24 -9.86
C ALA A 5 7.48 -3.19 -10.69
N THR A 6 6.51 -3.82 -10.03
CA THR A 6 5.50 -4.68 -10.67
C THR A 6 4.18 -3.95 -10.91
N ALA A 7 3.83 -3.00 -10.06
CA ALA A 7 2.69 -2.11 -10.24
C ALA A 7 2.87 -0.87 -9.36
N CYS A 8 2.24 0.24 -9.75
CA CYS A 8 2.23 1.48 -9.00
C CYS A 8 0.86 2.15 -9.11
N LYS A 9 0.41 2.80 -8.04
CA LYS A 9 -0.80 3.63 -8.04
C LYS A 9 -0.59 4.88 -7.19
N ASP A 10 -1.02 6.02 -7.70
CA ASP A 10 -1.12 7.28 -6.98
C ASP A 10 -2.20 7.21 -5.88
N ILE A 11 -1.87 7.72 -4.69
CA ILE A 11 -2.82 7.81 -3.57
C ILE A 11 -3.82 8.91 -3.90
N SER A 12 -5.11 8.58 -3.83
CA SER A 12 -6.21 9.47 -4.21
C SER A 12 -7.27 9.58 -3.09
N ASN A 13 -8.49 10.00 -3.42
CA ASN A 13 -9.59 10.24 -2.46
C ASN A 13 -9.81 9.14 -1.40
N PRO A 14 -9.70 7.83 -1.71
CA PRO A 14 -9.87 6.78 -0.71
C PRO A 14 -8.75 6.69 0.34
N GLY A 15 -7.74 7.56 0.27
CA GLY A 15 -6.56 7.51 1.11
C GLY A 15 -5.65 6.33 0.78
N SER A 16 -4.58 6.14 1.56
CA SER A 16 -3.56 5.13 1.27
C SER A 16 -4.13 3.69 1.33
N ILE A 17 -5.02 3.40 2.29
CA ILE A 17 -5.62 2.07 2.41
C ILE A 17 -6.59 1.78 1.27
N GLY A 18 -7.46 2.74 0.93
CA GLY A 18 -8.42 2.53 -0.15
C GLY A 18 -7.72 2.41 -1.51
N THR A 19 -6.73 3.26 -1.79
CA THR A 19 -5.92 3.14 -3.02
C THR A 19 -5.18 1.79 -3.08
N LEU A 20 -4.63 1.32 -1.96
CA LEU A 20 -3.99 0.00 -1.91
C LEU A 20 -5.00 -1.10 -2.21
N ALA A 21 -6.18 -1.04 -1.60
CA ALA A 21 -7.24 -2.01 -1.83
C ALA A 21 -7.64 -2.07 -3.31
N MET A 22 -7.80 -0.91 -3.96
CA MET A 22 -8.06 -0.83 -5.41
C MET A 22 -6.92 -1.46 -6.24
N LEU A 23 -5.65 -1.23 -5.88
CA LEU A 23 -4.51 -1.79 -6.60
C LEU A 23 -4.48 -3.32 -6.50
N LEU A 24 -4.75 -3.85 -5.30
CA LEU A 24 -4.76 -5.29 -5.03
C LEU A 24 -5.94 -5.99 -5.70
N GLU A 25 -7.15 -5.43 -5.57
CA GLU A 25 -8.36 -5.89 -6.25
C GLU A 25 -8.15 -5.90 -7.77
N ALA A 26 -7.59 -4.81 -8.32
CA ALA A 26 -7.31 -4.73 -9.74
C ALA A 26 -6.36 -5.83 -10.23
N SER A 27 -5.49 -6.29 -9.34
CA SER A 27 -4.44 -7.29 -9.57
C SER A 27 -4.83 -8.72 -9.16
N ASN A 28 -6.08 -8.96 -8.72
CA ASN A 28 -6.57 -10.28 -8.28
C ASN A 28 -5.77 -10.91 -7.11
N VAL A 29 -5.23 -10.09 -6.21
CA VAL A 29 -4.42 -10.51 -5.06
C VAL A 29 -4.87 -9.79 -3.79
N GLY A 30 -4.33 -10.18 -2.64
CA GLY A 30 -4.53 -9.48 -1.37
C GLY A 30 -3.25 -8.92 -0.78
N GLY A 31 -3.33 -8.44 0.46
CA GLY A 31 -2.20 -7.85 1.16
C GLY A 31 -2.23 -8.06 2.67
N LYS A 32 -1.05 -8.14 3.28
CA LYS A 32 -0.86 -8.05 4.74
C LYS A 32 0.04 -6.86 5.04
N ILE A 33 -0.53 -5.83 5.65
CA ILE A 33 0.09 -4.51 5.80
C ILE A 33 0.26 -4.16 7.28
N ASP A 34 1.49 -3.83 7.63
CA ASP A 34 1.86 -3.25 8.90
C ASP A 34 1.67 -1.74 8.83
N ILE A 35 0.61 -1.24 9.47
CA ILE A 35 0.22 0.17 9.37
C ILE A 35 1.20 1.10 10.09
N GLU A 36 1.94 0.60 11.07
CA GLU A 36 2.94 1.39 11.81
C GLU A 36 4.18 1.69 10.95
N LYS A 37 4.37 0.94 9.86
CA LYS A 37 5.47 1.16 8.92
C LYS A 37 5.17 2.22 7.86
N ILE A 38 3.93 2.69 7.75
CA ILE A 38 3.56 3.71 6.76
C ILE A 38 4.31 5.01 7.08
N PRO A 39 5.13 5.56 6.15
CA PRO A 39 5.83 6.80 6.39
C PRO A 39 4.82 7.92 6.67
N ARG A 40 5.03 8.63 7.78
CA ARG A 40 4.16 9.71 8.23
C ARG A 40 4.96 10.76 8.99
N PRO A 41 4.53 12.04 8.97
CA PRO A 41 5.08 13.04 9.89
C PRO A 41 4.83 12.64 11.35
N GLU A 42 5.81 12.90 12.23
CA GLU A 42 5.79 12.45 13.64
C GLU A 42 4.54 12.92 14.39
N ASN A 43 4.12 14.16 14.14
CA ASN A 43 3.03 14.84 14.85
C ASN A 43 1.62 14.56 14.26
N ILE A 44 1.49 13.62 13.32
CA ILE A 44 0.19 13.27 12.71
C ILE A 44 -0.28 11.90 13.20
N ASN A 45 -1.52 11.85 13.70
CA ASN A 45 -2.20 10.61 14.08
C ASN A 45 -2.31 9.64 12.87
N LEU A 46 -1.91 8.38 13.07
CA LEU A 46 -1.87 7.36 12.02
C LEU A 46 -3.24 7.13 11.34
N LEU A 47 -4.31 6.99 12.13
CA LEU A 47 -5.65 6.72 11.57
C LEU A 47 -6.18 7.88 10.72
N LYS A 48 -5.81 9.11 11.09
CA LYS A 48 -6.08 10.29 10.26
C LYS A 48 -5.23 10.24 8.99
N TRP A 49 -3.93 9.99 9.14
CA TRP A 49 -2.97 9.97 8.03
C TRP A 49 -3.34 8.99 6.92
N VAL A 50 -3.76 7.78 7.26
CA VAL A 50 -4.07 6.77 6.23
C VAL A 50 -5.34 7.08 5.43
N LYS A 51 -6.15 8.04 5.89
CA LYS A 51 -7.39 8.47 5.23
C LYS A 51 -7.24 9.79 4.46
N VAL A 52 -6.14 10.52 4.63
CA VAL A 52 -5.96 11.77 3.89
C VAL A 52 -5.64 11.51 2.43
N TYR A 53 -6.05 12.43 1.57
CA TYR A 53 -5.53 12.57 0.22
C TYR A 53 -4.32 13.53 0.27
N PRO A 54 -3.07 13.03 0.20
CA PRO A 54 -1.89 13.89 0.28
C PRO A 54 -1.67 14.61 -1.05
N GLY A 55 -0.94 15.74 -1.02
CA GLY A 55 -0.53 16.42 -2.26
C GLY A 55 0.35 15.56 -3.17
N PHE A 56 1.06 14.58 -2.58
CA PHE A 56 1.76 13.52 -3.29
C PHE A 56 1.84 12.26 -2.43
N GLY A 57 1.68 11.10 -3.06
CA GLY A 57 1.89 9.80 -2.44
C GLY A 57 1.63 8.67 -3.44
N VAL A 58 2.42 7.59 -3.36
CA VAL A 58 2.28 6.44 -4.25
C VAL A 58 2.36 5.14 -3.47
N ILE A 59 1.68 4.13 -3.99
CA ILE A 59 1.79 2.75 -3.55
C ILE A 59 2.48 1.98 -4.67
N LEU A 60 3.63 1.39 -4.35
CA LEU A 60 4.45 0.66 -5.29
C LEU A 60 4.60 -0.79 -4.82
N THR A 61 4.42 -1.73 -5.74
CA THR A 61 4.70 -3.15 -5.51
C THR A 61 5.97 -3.54 -6.28
N SER A 62 6.74 -4.48 -5.74
CA SER A 62 7.95 -5.00 -6.36
C SER A 62 8.27 -6.39 -5.82
N SER A 63 9.19 -7.08 -6.49
CA SER A 63 9.75 -8.32 -5.95
C SER A 63 10.53 -8.05 -4.66
N LYS A 64 10.68 -9.07 -3.82
CA LYS A 64 11.48 -8.99 -2.58
C LYS A 64 12.92 -8.51 -2.83
N ASN A 65 13.49 -8.87 -3.98
CA ASN A 65 14.87 -8.53 -4.32
C ASN A 65 15.00 -7.07 -4.80
N ASN A 66 13.92 -6.49 -5.32
CA ASN A 66 13.92 -5.13 -5.89
C ASN A 66 13.43 -4.05 -4.92
N SER A 67 12.63 -4.43 -3.91
CA SER A 67 11.97 -3.48 -3.00
C SER A 67 12.92 -2.49 -2.31
N LYS A 68 14.08 -2.97 -1.84
CA LYS A 68 15.11 -2.08 -1.26
C LYS A 68 15.71 -1.11 -2.26
N LYS A 69 15.87 -1.52 -3.53
CA LYS A 69 16.38 -0.64 -4.60
C LYS A 69 15.34 0.43 -4.95
N CYS A 70 14.06 0.07 -5.02
CA CYS A 70 12.98 1.04 -5.22
C CYS A 70 12.95 2.11 -4.12
N ILE A 71 13.12 1.70 -2.85
CA ILE A 71 13.16 2.64 -1.71
C ILE A 71 14.32 3.62 -1.86
N ARG A 72 15.54 3.13 -2.13
CA ARG A 72 16.72 3.99 -2.32
C ARG A 72 16.50 5.02 -3.42
N ILE A 73 15.94 4.59 -4.55
CA ILE A 73 15.63 5.50 -5.66
C ILE A 73 14.64 6.57 -5.19
N LEU A 74 13.57 6.23 -4.47
CA LEU A 74 12.62 7.23 -3.98
C LEU A 74 13.28 8.20 -2.98
N GLU A 75 14.10 7.69 -2.07
CA GLU A 75 14.84 8.48 -1.07
C GLU A 75 15.83 9.45 -1.72
N ASP A 76 16.51 9.05 -2.79
CA ASP A 76 17.42 9.91 -3.57
C ASP A 76 16.71 11.14 -4.17
N TYR A 77 15.38 11.06 -4.37
CA TYR A 77 14.53 12.17 -4.81
C TYR A 77 13.76 12.84 -3.66
N GLY A 78 14.12 12.57 -2.41
CA GLY A 78 13.48 13.16 -1.23
C GLY A 78 12.09 12.60 -0.91
N ILE A 79 11.73 11.44 -1.46
CA ILE A 79 10.45 10.77 -1.20
C ILE A 79 10.65 9.70 -0.12
N SER A 80 10.06 9.92 1.06
CA SER A 80 10.06 8.92 2.13
C SER A 80 9.29 7.66 1.71
N ALA A 81 9.95 6.50 1.76
CA ALA A 81 9.37 5.23 1.38
C ALA A 81 9.76 4.13 2.37
N SER A 82 8.90 3.13 2.53
CA SER A 82 9.16 1.98 3.39
C SER A 82 8.48 0.72 2.87
N ILE A 83 9.00 -0.44 3.26
CA ILE A 83 8.30 -1.71 3.03
C ILE A 83 7.22 -1.84 4.12
N VAL A 84 5.97 -1.58 3.76
CA VAL A 84 4.84 -1.63 4.69
C VAL A 84 4.21 -3.02 4.82
N GLY A 85 4.56 -3.97 3.95
CA GLY A 85 3.92 -5.28 4.00
C GLY A 85 4.24 -6.17 2.80
N LYS A 86 3.35 -7.11 2.53
CA LYS A 86 3.49 -8.06 1.42
C LYS A 86 2.18 -8.29 0.69
N VAL A 87 2.29 -8.52 -0.62
CA VAL A 87 1.22 -9.07 -1.46
C VAL A 87 1.05 -10.56 -1.14
N ILE A 88 -0.18 -11.03 -1.09
CA ILE A 88 -0.54 -12.43 -0.84
C ILE A 88 -1.53 -12.94 -1.89
N GLN A 89 -1.63 -14.27 -2.03
CA GLN A 89 -2.56 -14.88 -3.00
C GLN A 89 -4.03 -14.80 -2.57
N GLU A 90 -4.32 -14.92 -1.28
CA GLU A 90 -5.67 -14.76 -0.76
C GLU A 90 -6.17 -13.35 -1.11
N LYS A 91 -7.36 -13.23 -1.71
CA LYS A 91 -7.93 -11.96 -2.20
C LYS A 91 -8.54 -11.13 -1.05
N ARG A 92 -7.77 -10.91 0.01
CA ARG A 92 -8.15 -10.13 1.18
C ARG A 92 -7.07 -9.13 1.57
N LEU A 93 -7.47 -7.95 2.02
CA LEU A 93 -6.58 -6.99 2.65
C LEU A 93 -6.67 -7.10 4.16
N TYR A 94 -5.51 -7.27 4.79
CA TYR A 94 -5.33 -7.31 6.22
C TYR A 94 -4.48 -6.13 6.69
N LEU A 95 -4.94 -5.44 7.72
CA LEU A 95 -4.19 -4.37 8.41
C LEU A 95 -3.82 -4.82 9.82
N GLY A 96 -2.64 -4.45 10.28
CA GLY A 96 -2.18 -4.90 11.58
C GLY A 96 -0.86 -4.29 12.01
N ASN A 97 -0.33 -4.81 13.10
CA ASN A 97 1.03 -4.62 13.59
C ASN A 97 1.41 -5.82 14.47
N ASN A 98 2.72 -6.08 14.66
CA ASN A 98 3.23 -7.09 15.61
C ASN A 98 2.46 -8.43 15.58
N ASP A 99 2.32 -9.01 14.39
CA ASP A 99 1.63 -10.28 14.12
C ASP A 99 0.12 -10.33 14.42
N LYS A 100 -0.50 -9.22 14.80
CA LYS A 100 -1.96 -9.07 14.94
C LYS A 100 -2.51 -8.35 13.72
N TYR A 101 -3.30 -9.08 12.93
CA TYR A 101 -3.90 -8.57 11.69
C TYR A 101 -5.41 -8.78 11.68
N ILE A 102 -6.14 -7.76 11.23
CA ILE A 102 -7.58 -7.83 11.00
C ILE A 102 -7.89 -7.72 9.51
N PRO A 103 -8.83 -8.52 8.97
CA PRO A 103 -9.30 -8.32 7.60
C PRO A 103 -10.10 -7.02 7.53
N VAL A 104 -9.84 -6.21 6.51
CA VAL A 104 -10.56 -4.95 6.26
C VAL A 104 -11.29 -4.92 4.93
N PHE A 105 -10.89 -5.77 3.99
CA PHE A 105 -11.61 -6.01 2.73
C PHE A 105 -11.50 -7.46 2.31
N ASP A 106 -12.60 -8.01 1.81
CA ASP A 106 -12.71 -9.30 1.15
C ASP A 106 -13.07 -9.07 -0.32
N PHE A 107 -12.09 -9.11 -1.23
CA PHE A 107 -12.31 -8.77 -2.65
C PHE A 107 -13.11 -9.83 -3.42
N LEU A 108 -13.58 -10.89 -2.76
CA LEU A 108 -14.60 -11.79 -3.31
C LEU A 108 -16.03 -11.29 -3.03
N LYS A 109 -16.20 -10.28 -2.16
CA LYS A 109 -17.48 -9.75 -1.69
C LYS A 109 -17.57 -8.23 -1.85
N ASP A 110 -16.48 -7.54 -1.54
CA ASP A 110 -16.36 -6.09 -1.60
C ASP A 110 -15.89 -5.67 -3.00
N HIS A 111 -16.63 -4.76 -3.62
CA HIS A 111 -16.29 -4.16 -4.91
C HIS A 111 -15.84 -2.72 -4.70
N ILE A 112 -14.55 -2.45 -4.80
CA ILE A 112 -13.95 -1.18 -4.37
C ILE A 112 -13.67 -0.27 -5.57
N SER A 113 -13.15 -0.83 -6.66
CA SER A 113 -12.80 -0.09 -7.86
C SER A 113 -13.95 0.12 -8.84
N GLY A 114 -15.16 -0.35 -8.51
CA GLY A 114 -16.32 -0.23 -9.40
C GLY A 114 -16.18 -1.03 -10.70
N LYS A 115 -15.30 -2.06 -10.71
CA LYS A 115 -15.29 -3.04 -11.80
C LYS A 115 -16.68 -3.69 -11.88
N PRO A 116 -17.27 -3.80 -13.09
CA PRO A 116 -18.57 -4.43 -13.28
C PRO A 116 -18.57 -5.90 -12.84
#